data_AF-A0A3E0L8T5-F1
#
_entry.id   AF-A0A3E0L8T5-F1
#
_cell.length_a   1.000
_cell.length_b   1.000
_cell.length_c   1.000
_cell.angle_alpha   90.00
_cell.angle_beta   90.00
_cell.angle_gamma   90.00
#
_symmetry.space_group_name_H-M   'P 1'
#
loop_
_entity.id
_entity.type
_entity.pdbx_description
1 polymer ?
#
loop_
_entity_poly.entity_id
_entity_poly.type
_entity_poly.pdbx_seq_one_letter_code
_entity_poly.pdbx_strand_id
1 'polypeptide(L)'
;MAESKNWDFQRFWQTLDYFDSIPLWSCLQKLLGFGEDKKIQLTNEQGMKTILVIGGENAIGRKVIAQLQQQNYQIRALVDNIESARQLFAENVDLFTLETPQLFMGIDEIIYCQGENNRHSLANLLDLLKNAGITAEKTLFDFSNPSSDIKEIWGAVDDVVMGGVSESQITLTRGRALFSGIVRTENNGGFASVRTRNLNPPLNLSNYEGIELQVQGDGKRYKLILRCEGRWDGIGYCYSFDTLDRTWQTISIPFGDLIPVLRAKTLREAAPFDSSSVYALQLMQSKFEYDGALNPRFSPGLFALEIVTIKAYGGKNRLIIVKEGEIAEKSLLDASGYPYEAIDSSQIFAKLN
;
A
#
# COMPACT_ATOMS: atom_id res chain seq x y z
N MET A 1 -16.14 -42.75 -22.13
CA MET A 1 -17.05 -41.85 -21.38
C MET A 1 -16.25 -41.31 -20.22
N ALA A 2 -16.02 -39.99 -20.16
CA ALA A 2 -15.37 -39.38 -19.00
C ALA A 2 -16.44 -39.19 -17.92
N GLU A 3 -16.27 -39.87 -16.78
CA GLU A 3 -17.09 -39.62 -15.59
C GLU A 3 -16.87 -38.17 -15.15
N SER A 4 -17.93 -37.35 -15.13
CA SER A 4 -17.88 -36.05 -14.46
C SER A 4 -17.73 -36.31 -12.96
N LYS A 5 -16.51 -36.14 -12.43
CA LYS A 5 -16.31 -36.13 -10.98
C LYS A 5 -17.06 -34.95 -10.39
N ASN A 6 -17.90 -35.23 -9.39
CA ASN A 6 -18.70 -34.25 -8.67
C ASN A 6 -17.82 -33.13 -8.12
N TRP A 7 -18.29 -31.89 -8.25
CA TRP A 7 -17.70 -30.70 -7.65
C TRP A 7 -17.52 -30.90 -6.14
N ASP A 8 -16.30 -30.67 -5.62
CA ASP A 8 -15.97 -30.88 -4.20
C ASP A 8 -16.47 -29.70 -3.36
N PHE A 9 -17.77 -29.73 -3.06
CA PHE A 9 -18.45 -28.71 -2.26
C PHE A 9 -17.85 -28.56 -0.86
N GLN A 10 -17.29 -29.63 -0.30
CA GLN A 10 -16.66 -29.61 1.03
C GLN A 10 -15.39 -28.75 1.00
N ARG A 11 -14.53 -28.93 0.01
CA ARG A 11 -13.34 -28.08 -0.15
C ARG A 11 -13.69 -26.63 -0.44
N PHE A 12 -14.71 -26.37 -1.27
CA PHE A 12 -15.21 -25.01 -1.49
C PHE A 12 -15.66 -24.34 -0.17
N TRP A 13 -16.41 -25.06 0.67
CA TRP A 13 -16.80 -24.58 1.99
C TRP A 13 -15.63 -24.38 2.94
N GLN A 14 -14.65 -25.28 2.97
CA GLN A 14 -13.42 -25.12 3.77
C GLN A 14 -12.63 -23.88 3.36
N THR A 15 -12.56 -23.60 2.05
CA THR A 15 -11.97 -22.36 1.54
C THR A 15 -12.79 -21.15 2.03
N LEU A 16 -14.12 -21.14 1.89
CA LEU A 16 -14.92 -20.01 2.36
C LEU A 16 -14.81 -19.78 3.88
N ASP A 17 -14.79 -20.86 4.67
CA ASP A 17 -14.66 -20.84 6.13
C ASP A 17 -13.30 -20.30 6.56
N TYR A 18 -12.20 -20.80 5.98
CA TYR A 18 -10.84 -20.35 6.30
C TYR A 18 -10.66 -18.83 6.11
N PHE A 19 -11.38 -18.23 5.17
CA PHE A 19 -11.32 -16.81 4.88
C PHE A 19 -12.47 -16.00 5.49
N ASP A 20 -13.19 -16.56 6.48
CA ASP A 20 -14.28 -15.90 7.21
C ASP A 20 -15.36 -15.32 6.27
N SER A 21 -15.63 -16.03 5.17
CA SER A 21 -16.47 -15.56 4.06
C SER A 21 -17.80 -16.31 3.92
N ILE A 22 -18.24 -16.97 5.00
CA ILE A 22 -19.50 -17.71 5.06
C ILE A 22 -20.67 -16.80 4.63
N PRO A 23 -21.37 -17.10 3.52
CA PRO A 23 -22.43 -16.25 2.96
C PRO A 23 -23.69 -16.08 3.84
N LEU A 24 -23.75 -16.69 5.02
CA LEU A 24 -24.98 -16.79 5.83
C LEU A 24 -25.00 -15.96 7.11
N TRP A 25 -23.89 -15.34 7.55
CA TRP A 25 -23.90 -14.48 8.76
C TRP A 25 -23.86 -12.98 8.50
N SER A 26 -23.42 -12.54 7.31
CA SER A 26 -23.44 -11.12 6.92
C SER A 26 -24.85 -10.56 6.69
N CYS A 27 -25.85 -11.44 6.47
CA CYS A 27 -27.26 -11.07 6.38
C CYS A 27 -27.89 -10.81 7.77
N LEU A 28 -27.40 -11.47 8.82
CA LEU A 28 -27.97 -11.36 10.16
C LEU A 28 -27.48 -10.13 10.94
N GLN A 29 -26.26 -9.63 10.64
CA GLN A 29 -25.76 -8.36 11.22
C GLN A 29 -26.54 -7.14 10.72
N LYS A 30 -27.10 -7.17 9.50
CA LYS A 30 -28.01 -6.12 9.03
C LYS A 30 -29.40 -6.14 9.68
N LEU A 31 -29.74 -7.21 10.40
CA LEU A 31 -31.03 -7.35 11.09
C LEU A 31 -30.99 -6.90 12.56
N LEU A 32 -29.81 -6.68 13.14
CA LEU A 32 -29.63 -6.24 14.52
C LEU A 32 -28.79 -4.95 14.51
N GLY A 33 -29.45 -3.84 14.23
CA GLY A 33 -28.83 -2.51 14.15
C GLY A 33 -27.98 -2.20 15.38
N PHE A 34 -26.66 -2.11 15.17
CA PHE A 34 -25.72 -1.59 16.13
C PHE A 34 -24.70 -0.70 15.42
N GLY A 35 -24.73 0.59 15.80
CA GLY A 35 -23.57 1.48 15.85
C GLY A 35 -23.24 2.29 14.60
N GLU A 36 -23.82 3.49 14.47
CA GLU A 36 -23.20 4.57 13.69
C GLU A 36 -22.05 5.19 14.51
N ASP A 37 -20.81 5.07 14.01
CA ASP A 37 -19.69 5.85 14.51
C ASP A 37 -19.71 7.26 13.90
N LYS A 38 -19.78 8.27 14.78
CA LYS A 38 -19.68 9.69 14.42
C LYS A 38 -18.32 9.98 13.80
N LYS A 39 -18.31 10.20 12.48
CA LYS A 39 -17.20 10.86 11.78
C LYS A 39 -17.02 12.28 12.32
N ILE A 40 -15.84 12.56 12.87
CA ILE A 40 -15.38 13.95 13.04
C ILE A 40 -15.13 14.48 11.62
N GLN A 41 -15.98 15.41 11.16
CA GLN A 41 -15.79 16.13 9.91
C GLN A 41 -14.69 17.17 10.10
N LEU A 42 -13.49 16.85 9.61
CA LEU A 42 -12.58 17.87 9.09
C LEU A 42 -13.10 18.19 7.68
N THR A 43 -13.58 19.41 7.49
CA THR A 43 -14.08 19.88 6.19
C THR A 43 -12.90 20.10 5.26
N ASN A 44 -12.53 19.09 4.49
CA ASN A 44 -11.71 19.32 3.29
C ASN A 44 -12.63 19.94 2.24
N GLU A 45 -12.44 21.22 1.94
CA GLU A 45 -12.94 21.77 0.68
C GLU A 45 -12.29 20.98 -0.45
N GLN A 46 -13.12 20.33 -1.28
CA GLN A 46 -12.67 19.38 -2.29
C GLN A 46 -11.59 19.98 -3.19
N GLY A 47 -10.37 19.44 -3.09
CA GLY A 47 -9.25 19.74 -3.99
C GLY A 47 -8.13 20.61 -3.43
N MET A 48 -8.26 21.20 -2.22
CA MET A 48 -7.14 21.93 -1.59
C MET A 48 -6.13 20.96 -0.98
N LYS A 49 -4.86 21.10 -1.36
CA LYS A 49 -3.77 20.32 -0.75
C LYS A 49 -3.46 20.84 0.65
N THR A 50 -3.18 19.92 1.56
CA THR A 50 -2.73 20.23 2.92
C THR A 50 -1.22 20.09 3.01
N ILE A 51 -0.55 21.17 3.42
CA ILE A 51 0.90 21.21 3.61
C ILE A 51 1.22 21.32 5.09
N LEU A 52 2.07 20.43 5.59
CA LEU A 52 2.64 20.55 6.93
C LEU A 52 3.96 21.31 6.87
N VAL A 53 4.03 22.43 7.59
CA VAL A 53 5.24 23.23 7.76
C VAL A 53 5.83 22.99 9.15
N ILE A 54 7.11 22.60 9.19
CA ILE A 54 7.89 22.43 10.41
C ILE A 54 8.98 23.50 10.43
N GLY A 55 9.19 24.12 11.59
CA GLY A 55 10.05 25.30 11.69
C GLY A 55 9.37 26.57 11.16
N GLY A 56 8.04 26.62 11.14
CA GLY A 56 7.26 27.78 10.70
C GLY A 56 7.58 29.06 11.48
N GLU A 57 8.03 28.93 12.73
CA GLU A 57 8.29 30.05 13.64
C GLU A 57 9.61 30.79 13.35
N ASN A 58 10.52 30.21 12.55
CA ASN A 58 11.78 30.87 12.16
C ASN A 58 11.59 31.79 10.94
N ALA A 59 12.63 32.57 10.59
CA ALA A 59 12.54 33.55 9.51
C ALA A 59 12.25 32.94 8.12
N ILE A 60 12.74 31.72 7.85
CA ILE A 60 12.49 30.98 6.61
C ILE A 60 11.06 30.44 6.60
N GLY A 61 10.64 29.81 7.70
CA GLY A 61 9.30 29.26 7.86
C GLY A 61 8.19 30.29 7.72
N ARG A 62 8.38 31.50 8.25
CA ARG A 62 7.41 32.59 8.07
C ARG A 62 7.28 33.00 6.60
N LYS A 63 8.37 33.02 5.83
CA LYS A 63 8.33 33.29 4.38
C LYS A 63 7.62 32.18 3.63
N VAL A 64 7.89 30.92 3.97
CA VAL A 64 7.21 29.75 3.39
C VAL A 64 5.71 29.83 3.66
N ILE A 65 5.29 30.00 4.92
CA ILE A 65 3.86 30.09 5.27
C ILE A 65 3.19 31.24 4.52
N ALA A 66 3.81 32.42 4.46
CA ALA A 66 3.27 33.56 3.72
C ALA A 66 3.09 33.26 2.22
N GLN A 67 4.02 32.51 1.61
CA GLN A 67 3.91 32.10 0.21
C GLN A 67 2.76 31.09 0.00
N LEU A 68 2.67 30.07 0.86
CA LEU A 68 1.63 29.06 0.77
C LEU A 68 0.23 29.65 0.96
N GLN A 69 0.10 30.67 1.82
CA GLN A 69 -1.17 31.39 2.02
C GLN A 69 -1.63 32.10 0.75
N GLN A 70 -0.72 32.68 -0.04
CA GLN A 70 -1.05 33.34 -1.30
C GLN A 70 -1.56 32.36 -2.37
N GLN A 71 -1.21 31.09 -2.23
CA GLN A 71 -1.57 30.03 -3.17
C GLN A 71 -2.78 29.21 -2.73
N ASN A 72 -3.44 29.64 -1.65
CA ASN A 72 -4.65 29.01 -1.14
C ASN A 72 -4.44 27.53 -0.76
N TYR A 73 -3.28 27.20 -0.18
CA TYR A 73 -3.06 25.91 0.46
C TYR A 73 -3.68 25.87 1.86
N GLN A 74 -4.14 24.69 2.29
CA GLN A 74 -4.41 24.47 3.70
C GLN A 74 -3.07 24.24 4.41
N ILE A 75 -2.77 25.02 5.44
CA ILE A 75 -1.47 24.98 6.11
C ILE A 75 -1.66 24.45 7.51
N ARG A 76 -0.88 23.42 7.84
CA ARG A 76 -0.67 22.98 9.22
C ARG A 76 0.74 23.38 9.65
N ALA A 77 0.88 24.01 10.79
CA ALA A 77 2.18 24.36 11.34
C ALA A 77 2.45 23.55 12.62
N LEU A 78 3.59 22.86 12.65
CA LEU A 78 4.13 22.32 13.90
C LEU A 78 4.78 23.47 14.67
N VAL A 79 4.28 23.73 15.87
CA VAL A 79 4.72 24.81 16.75
C VAL A 79 5.04 24.28 18.14
N ASP A 80 5.93 24.95 18.84
CA ASP A 80 6.27 24.59 20.22
C ASP A 80 5.15 24.99 21.19
N ASN A 81 4.55 26.16 20.97
CA ASN A 81 3.49 26.71 21.82
C ASN A 81 2.41 27.40 20.97
N ILE A 82 1.19 26.87 21.05
CA ILE A 82 0.05 27.36 20.27
C ILE A 82 -0.30 28.81 20.61
N GLU A 83 -0.23 29.23 21.86
CA GLU A 83 -0.61 30.59 22.29
C GLU A 83 0.32 31.64 21.70
N SER A 84 1.63 31.40 21.76
CA SER A 84 2.64 32.27 21.16
C SER A 84 2.53 32.29 19.62
N ALA A 85 2.31 31.11 19.01
CA ALA A 85 2.20 30.99 17.56
C ALA A 85 0.96 31.70 16.98
N ARG A 86 -0.14 31.81 17.73
CA ARG A 86 -1.34 32.58 17.31
C ARG A 86 -1.06 34.07 17.10
N GLN A 87 0.00 34.61 17.69
CA GLN A 87 0.42 36.00 17.46
C GLN A 87 1.26 36.15 16.18
N LEU A 88 1.83 35.05 15.67
CA LEU A 88 2.74 35.03 14.53
C LEU A 88 2.03 34.66 13.22
N PHE A 89 1.00 33.82 13.28
CA PHE A 89 0.30 33.30 12.12
C PHE A 89 -1.14 33.81 12.04
N ALA A 90 -1.65 33.96 10.81
CA ALA A 90 -3.06 34.28 10.60
C ALA A 90 -3.97 33.09 10.98
N GLU A 91 -5.26 33.37 11.20
CA GLU A 91 -6.24 32.37 11.66
C GLU A 91 -6.43 31.18 10.71
N ASN A 92 -6.00 31.29 9.45
CA ASN A 92 -6.11 30.23 8.44
C ASN A 92 -4.94 29.23 8.47
N VAL A 93 -4.10 29.24 9.51
CA VAL A 93 -3.05 28.25 9.74
C VAL A 93 -3.45 27.38 10.92
N ASP A 94 -3.63 26.08 10.67
CA ASP A 94 -3.94 25.12 11.73
C ASP A 94 -2.66 24.83 12.54
N LEU A 95 -2.70 25.09 13.85
CA LEU A 95 -1.53 24.97 14.73
C LEU A 95 -1.55 23.65 15.51
N PHE A 96 -0.43 22.92 15.48
CA PHE A 96 -0.29 21.63 16.13
C PHE A 96 0.99 21.58 16.97
N THR A 97 0.96 20.82 18.06
CA THR A 97 2.16 20.41 18.80
C THR A 97 2.46 18.94 18.53
N LEU A 98 3.68 18.49 18.84
CA LEU A 98 4.18 17.12 18.60
C LEU A 98 3.30 16.01 19.17
N GLU A 99 2.52 16.30 20.21
CA GLU A 99 1.67 15.33 20.91
C GLU A 99 0.34 15.07 20.19
N THR A 100 0.12 15.65 19.01
CA THR A 100 -1.19 15.63 18.36
C THR A 100 -1.27 14.54 17.28
N PRO A 101 -2.04 13.44 17.45
CA PRO A 101 -2.10 12.33 16.49
C PRO A 101 -2.59 12.74 15.10
N GLN A 102 -3.32 13.85 15.00
CA GLN A 102 -3.89 14.36 13.76
C GLN A 102 -2.88 15.10 12.89
N LEU A 103 -1.67 15.40 13.40
CA LEU A 103 -0.65 16.18 12.69
C LEU A 103 -0.50 15.68 11.25
N PHE A 104 -0.32 14.37 11.10
CA PHE A 104 0.01 13.70 9.84
C PHE A 104 -1.19 13.29 8.96
N MET A 105 -2.42 13.46 9.45
CA MET A 105 -3.60 12.92 8.77
C MET A 105 -3.98 13.73 7.52
N GLY A 106 -3.89 13.13 6.33
CA GLY A 106 -4.30 13.78 5.08
C GLY A 106 -3.37 14.91 4.65
N ILE A 107 -2.09 14.85 5.02
CA ILE A 107 -1.05 15.72 4.46
C ILE A 107 -0.68 15.24 3.06
N ASP A 108 -0.58 16.18 2.13
CA ASP A 108 -0.05 15.96 0.78
C ASP A 108 1.47 16.18 0.71
N GLU A 109 2.00 17.16 1.45
CA GLU A 109 3.42 17.52 1.42
C GLU A 109 3.95 18.05 2.76
N ILE A 110 5.24 17.81 3.03
CA ILE A 110 5.89 18.22 4.28
C ILE A 110 7.05 19.16 3.93
N ILE A 111 7.03 20.36 4.50
CA ILE A 111 8.10 21.34 4.35
C ILE A 111 8.82 21.54 5.68
N TYR A 112 10.09 21.17 5.73
CA TYR A 112 10.99 21.44 6.84
C TYR A 112 11.80 22.72 6.57
N CYS A 113 11.56 23.76 7.36
CA CYS A 113 12.26 25.03 7.26
C CYS A 113 13.47 25.03 8.19
N GLN A 114 14.66 24.85 7.63
CA GLN A 114 15.92 24.86 8.34
C GLN A 114 16.41 26.29 8.60
N GLY A 115 16.12 26.83 9.78
CA GLY A 115 16.55 28.17 10.19
C GLY A 115 17.19 28.20 11.58
N GLU A 116 17.60 29.40 12.00
CA GLU A 116 18.12 29.62 13.35
C GLU A 116 17.07 29.24 14.42
N ASN A 117 17.53 28.69 15.53
CA ASN A 117 16.70 28.23 16.65
C ASN A 117 15.71 27.10 16.32
N ASN A 118 15.99 26.27 15.31
CA ASN A 118 15.21 25.07 15.03
C ASN A 118 15.21 24.12 16.25
N ARG A 119 14.10 24.10 16.99
CA ARG A 119 13.90 23.19 18.12
C ARG A 119 13.58 21.76 17.70
N HIS A 120 13.11 21.57 16.46
CA HIS A 120 12.88 20.27 15.87
C HIS A 120 14.01 19.96 14.87
N SER A 121 14.92 19.04 15.24
CA SER A 121 15.98 18.54 14.35
C SER A 121 15.41 17.65 13.24
N LEU A 122 16.20 17.40 12.19
CA LEU A 122 15.81 16.45 11.14
C LEU A 122 15.73 15.03 11.72
N ALA A 123 16.60 14.68 12.69
CA ALA A 123 16.49 13.43 13.42
C ALA A 123 15.11 13.23 14.05
N ASN A 124 14.64 14.21 14.82
CA ASN A 124 13.33 14.15 15.47
C ASN A 124 12.20 14.04 14.43
N LEU A 125 12.30 14.76 13.31
CA LEU A 125 11.32 14.68 12.23
C LEU A 125 11.28 13.29 11.61
N LEU A 126 12.42 12.71 11.25
CA LEU A 126 12.48 11.38 10.64
C LEU A 126 11.88 10.31 11.56
N ASP A 127 12.12 10.40 12.87
CA ASP A 127 11.49 9.51 13.85
C ASP A 127 9.97 9.69 13.92
N LEU A 128 9.48 10.94 13.87
CA LEU A 128 8.04 11.22 13.83
C LEU A 128 7.38 10.68 12.58
N LEU A 129 8.00 10.87 11.40
CA LEU A 129 7.49 10.37 10.13
C LEU A 129 7.42 8.85 10.13
N LYS A 130 8.47 8.20 10.62
CA LYS A 130 8.52 6.74 10.79
C LYS A 130 7.41 6.25 11.71
N ASN A 131 7.23 6.87 12.88
CA ASN A 131 6.20 6.50 13.84
C ASN A 131 4.78 6.74 13.29
N ALA A 132 4.60 7.76 12.45
CA ALA A 132 3.35 8.03 11.75
C ALA A 132 3.11 7.12 10.53
N GLY A 133 4.06 6.23 10.20
CA GLY A 133 3.98 5.34 9.03
C GLY A 133 4.09 6.07 7.68
N ILE A 134 4.59 7.30 7.68
CA ILE A 134 4.95 8.05 6.48
C ILE A 134 6.41 7.74 6.20
N THR A 135 6.68 6.84 5.26
CA THR A 135 8.02 6.39 4.92
C THR A 135 8.18 6.29 3.41
N ALA A 136 9.43 6.26 2.93
CA ALA A 136 9.73 6.07 1.50
C ALA A 136 9.19 4.75 0.95
N GLU A 137 9.23 3.73 1.80
CA GLU A 137 8.72 2.39 1.57
C GLU A 137 8.01 1.89 2.83
N LYS A 138 7.05 0.98 2.68
CA LYS A 138 6.38 0.29 3.78
C LYS A 138 6.41 -1.19 3.55
N THR A 139 7.10 -1.92 4.42
CA THR A 139 7.08 -3.37 4.42
C THR A 139 5.69 -3.88 4.77
N LEU A 140 5.09 -4.66 3.87
CA LEU A 140 3.79 -5.28 4.07
C LEU A 140 3.95 -6.71 4.58
N PHE A 141 4.88 -7.46 3.99
CA PHE A 141 5.27 -8.79 4.41
C PHE A 141 6.79 -8.92 4.36
N ASP A 142 7.40 -9.20 5.50
CA ASP A 142 8.82 -9.60 5.61
C ASP A 142 8.89 -11.08 5.95
N PHE A 143 9.26 -11.90 4.97
CA PHE A 143 9.39 -13.34 5.18
C PHE A 143 10.76 -13.73 5.72
N SER A 144 11.73 -12.80 5.76
CA SER A 144 13.06 -12.99 6.35
C SER A 144 13.03 -12.97 7.87
N ASN A 145 12.08 -12.23 8.44
CA ASN A 145 11.79 -12.19 9.88
C ASN A 145 10.27 -12.32 10.12
N PRO A 146 9.68 -13.50 9.91
CA PRO A 146 8.23 -13.64 9.90
C PRO A 146 7.66 -13.56 11.31
N SER A 147 6.65 -12.71 11.51
CA SER A 147 5.79 -12.78 12.69
C SER A 147 4.96 -14.07 12.70
N SER A 148 4.43 -14.45 13.86
CA SER A 148 3.47 -15.57 13.98
C SER A 148 2.30 -15.42 13.00
N ASP A 149 1.81 -14.19 12.84
CA ASP A 149 0.58 -13.87 12.14
C ASP A 149 0.73 -14.06 10.62
N ILE A 150 1.94 -13.84 10.07
CA ILE A 150 2.22 -14.04 8.63
C ILE A 150 1.97 -15.49 8.20
N LYS A 151 2.14 -16.48 9.10
CA LYS A 151 1.90 -17.90 8.79
C LYS A 151 0.43 -18.23 8.61
N GLU A 152 -0.46 -17.52 9.29
CA GLU A 152 -1.87 -17.92 9.39
C GLU A 152 -2.79 -17.14 8.45
N ILE A 153 -2.31 -16.03 7.89
CA ILE A 153 -3.11 -15.18 7.01
C ILE A 153 -3.16 -15.68 5.56
N TRP A 154 -2.17 -16.41 5.05
CA TRP A 154 -2.15 -16.81 3.64
C TRP A 154 -2.75 -18.21 3.44
N GLY A 155 -3.73 -18.33 2.55
CA GLY A 155 -4.37 -19.61 2.22
C GLY A 155 -4.53 -19.83 0.72
N ALA A 156 -4.70 -21.10 0.33
CA ALA A 156 -4.91 -21.50 -1.06
C ALA A 156 -6.31 -21.14 -1.58
N VAL A 157 -6.37 -20.69 -2.84
CA VAL A 157 -7.57 -20.41 -3.62
C VAL A 157 -7.32 -20.94 -5.03
N ASP A 158 -7.41 -22.24 -5.22
CA ASP A 158 -7.07 -22.91 -6.48
C ASP A 158 -8.31 -23.13 -7.36
N ASP A 159 -8.10 -23.62 -8.59
CA ASP A 159 -9.17 -23.91 -9.56
C ASP A 159 -10.17 -24.99 -9.13
N VAL A 160 -9.90 -25.71 -8.03
CA VAL A 160 -10.84 -26.64 -7.38
C VAL A 160 -12.16 -25.98 -7.02
N VAL A 161 -12.17 -24.68 -6.74
CA VAL A 161 -13.42 -23.90 -6.49
C VAL A 161 -14.33 -23.89 -7.71
N MET A 162 -13.78 -24.12 -8.91
CA MET A 162 -14.48 -24.24 -10.19
C MET A 162 -14.50 -25.69 -10.73
N GLY A 163 -14.07 -26.68 -9.93
CA GLY A 163 -14.02 -28.10 -10.32
C GLY A 163 -12.69 -28.58 -10.91
N GLY A 164 -11.67 -27.71 -10.95
CA GLY A 164 -10.31 -28.05 -11.32
C GLY A 164 -9.62 -28.98 -10.31
N VAL A 165 -8.34 -29.29 -10.57
CA VAL A 165 -7.54 -30.22 -9.76
C VAL A 165 -6.12 -29.70 -9.52
N SER A 166 -5.92 -28.39 -9.65
CA SER A 166 -4.67 -27.75 -9.24
C SER A 166 -4.59 -27.66 -7.73
N GLU A 167 -3.37 -27.52 -7.22
CA GLU A 167 -3.10 -27.42 -5.80
C GLU A 167 -1.93 -26.47 -5.58
N SER A 168 -2.07 -25.56 -4.61
CA SER A 168 -0.98 -24.72 -4.15
C SER A 168 -0.92 -24.58 -2.65
N GLN A 169 0.23 -24.10 -2.19
CA GLN A 169 0.48 -23.73 -0.81
C GLN A 169 1.49 -22.59 -0.76
N ILE A 170 1.54 -21.93 0.39
CA ILE A 170 2.63 -21.04 0.75
C ILE A 170 3.25 -21.52 2.05
N THR A 171 4.58 -21.70 2.06
CA THR A 171 5.30 -22.19 3.23
C THR A 171 6.46 -21.26 3.55
N LEU A 172 6.75 -21.07 4.83
CA LEU A 172 7.91 -20.27 5.25
C LEU A 172 9.13 -21.18 5.38
N THR A 173 10.17 -20.90 4.61
CA THR A 173 11.42 -21.67 4.59
C THR A 173 12.62 -20.74 4.45
N ARG A 174 13.64 -20.93 5.29
CA ARG A 174 14.94 -20.23 5.18
C ARG A 174 14.83 -18.69 5.05
N GLY A 175 13.93 -18.07 5.83
CA GLY A 175 13.70 -16.63 5.79
C GLY A 175 13.00 -16.14 4.53
N ARG A 176 12.15 -16.98 3.91
CA ARG A 176 11.41 -16.68 2.69
C ARG A 176 10.05 -17.38 2.69
N ALA A 177 9.12 -16.87 1.92
CA ALA A 177 7.90 -17.58 1.56
C ALA A 177 8.11 -18.32 0.24
N LEU A 178 7.75 -19.60 0.19
CA LEU A 178 7.69 -20.40 -1.02
C LEU A 178 6.23 -20.60 -1.41
N PHE A 179 5.78 -19.86 -2.41
CA PHE A 179 4.52 -20.12 -3.11
C PHE A 179 4.78 -21.20 -4.16
N SER A 180 4.20 -22.38 -3.99
CA SER A 180 4.46 -23.52 -4.85
C SER A 180 3.25 -24.43 -4.97
N GLY A 181 3.27 -25.28 -6.00
CA GLY A 181 2.17 -26.19 -6.26
C GLY A 181 2.29 -26.87 -7.61
N ILE A 182 1.17 -27.39 -8.06
CA ILE A 182 1.02 -28.02 -9.37
C ILE A 182 -0.23 -27.47 -10.06
N VAL A 183 -0.04 -26.88 -11.23
CA VAL A 183 -1.16 -26.44 -12.08
C VAL A 183 -1.51 -27.52 -13.07
N ARG A 184 -2.79 -27.88 -13.09
CA ARG A 184 -3.39 -28.91 -13.95
C ARG A 184 -4.44 -28.25 -14.84
N THR A 185 -4.65 -28.79 -16.03
CA THR A 185 -5.60 -28.22 -17.03
C THR A 185 -6.87 -29.04 -17.19
N GLU A 186 -6.93 -30.17 -16.49
CA GLU A 186 -8.07 -31.06 -16.37
C GLU A 186 -9.27 -30.33 -15.75
N ASN A 187 -10.49 -30.75 -16.11
CA ASN A 187 -11.75 -30.18 -15.63
C ASN A 187 -11.90 -28.66 -15.83
N ASN A 188 -11.40 -28.13 -16.95
CA ASN A 188 -11.36 -26.69 -17.22
C ASN A 188 -10.56 -25.88 -16.19
N GLY A 189 -9.67 -26.55 -15.45
CA GLY A 189 -8.71 -25.91 -14.57
C GLY A 189 -7.62 -25.16 -15.33
N GLY A 190 -6.60 -24.77 -14.60
CA GLY A 190 -5.45 -24.06 -15.12
C GLY A 190 -5.05 -22.88 -14.26
N PHE A 191 -5.36 -22.87 -12.96
CA PHE A 191 -4.74 -21.91 -12.05
C PHE A 191 -4.58 -22.47 -10.65
N ALA A 192 -3.54 -21.98 -9.98
CA ALA A 192 -3.34 -22.17 -8.56
C ALA A 192 -2.93 -20.83 -7.95
N SER A 193 -3.44 -20.52 -6.76
CA SER A 193 -3.23 -19.21 -6.15
C SER A 193 -3.26 -19.24 -4.63
N VAL A 194 -2.55 -18.30 -4.01
CA VAL A 194 -2.60 -18.06 -2.56
C VAL A 194 -3.04 -16.63 -2.31
N ARG A 195 -3.87 -16.41 -1.30
CA ARG A 195 -4.40 -15.10 -0.93
C ARG A 195 -4.35 -14.91 0.58
N THR A 196 -4.16 -13.68 1.03
CA THR A 196 -4.32 -13.33 2.44
C THR A 196 -5.80 -13.37 2.86
N ARG A 197 -6.08 -13.66 4.13
CA ARG A 197 -7.34 -13.25 4.76
C ARG A 197 -7.54 -11.75 4.58
N ASN A 198 -8.78 -11.30 4.72
CA ASN A 198 -9.06 -9.88 4.73
C ASN A 198 -8.28 -9.23 5.88
N LEU A 199 -7.44 -8.27 5.52
CA LEU A 199 -6.69 -7.46 6.47
C LEU A 199 -7.69 -6.57 7.21
N ASN A 200 -7.62 -6.60 8.54
CA ASN A 200 -8.46 -5.80 9.40
C ASN A 200 -7.59 -5.08 10.45
N PRO A 201 -7.46 -3.75 10.39
CA PRO A 201 -8.04 -2.86 9.37
C PRO A 201 -7.43 -3.09 7.97
N PRO A 202 -8.11 -2.67 6.88
CA PRO A 202 -7.51 -2.69 5.55
C PRO A 202 -6.26 -1.81 5.51
N LEU A 203 -5.31 -2.15 4.64
CA LEU A 203 -4.08 -1.37 4.49
C LEU A 203 -4.38 -0.06 3.77
N ASN A 204 -4.02 1.05 4.41
CA ASN A 204 -3.89 2.33 3.73
C ASN A 204 -2.49 2.45 3.11
N LEU A 205 -2.46 2.49 1.78
CA LEU A 205 -1.29 2.66 0.93
C LEU A 205 -1.39 3.94 0.07
N SER A 206 -2.25 4.91 0.42
CA SER A 206 -2.46 6.15 -0.35
C SER A 206 -1.17 6.93 -0.61
N ASN A 207 -0.25 6.85 0.35
CA ASN A 207 1.05 7.52 0.31
C ASN A 207 2.06 6.82 -0.61
N TYR A 208 1.74 5.71 -1.27
CA TYR A 208 2.68 4.96 -2.09
C TYR A 208 2.28 4.99 -3.58
N GLU A 209 3.23 4.69 -4.45
CA GLU A 209 3.06 4.66 -5.90
C GLU A 209 2.85 3.24 -6.44
N GLY A 210 3.28 2.21 -5.71
CA GLY A 210 3.17 0.83 -6.15
C GLY A 210 3.58 -0.21 -5.11
N ILE A 211 3.55 -1.48 -5.53
CA ILE A 211 4.05 -2.64 -4.78
C ILE A 211 5.37 -3.10 -5.37
N GLU A 212 6.31 -3.47 -4.51
CA GLU A 212 7.56 -4.12 -4.87
C GLU A 212 7.60 -5.54 -4.29
N LEU A 213 8.02 -6.50 -5.11
CA LEU A 213 8.25 -7.89 -4.71
C LEU A 213 9.73 -8.24 -4.93
N GLN A 214 10.40 -8.75 -3.90
CA GLN A 214 11.72 -9.37 -4.05
C GLN A 214 11.56 -10.88 -4.18
N VAL A 215 11.81 -11.43 -5.38
CA VAL A 215 11.47 -12.81 -5.72
C VAL A 215 12.61 -13.56 -6.40
N GLN A 216 12.58 -14.88 -6.29
CA GLN A 216 13.30 -15.80 -7.18
C GLN A 216 12.27 -16.76 -7.78
N GLY A 217 12.11 -16.71 -9.10
CA GLY A 217 11.12 -17.53 -9.80
C GLY A 217 11.72 -18.71 -10.56
N ASP A 218 10.85 -19.39 -11.30
CA ASP A 218 11.10 -20.63 -12.04
C ASP A 218 10.95 -20.45 -13.57
N GLY A 219 11.10 -19.21 -14.04
CA GLY A 219 10.93 -18.84 -15.44
C GLY A 219 9.47 -18.68 -15.88
N LYS A 220 8.50 -18.93 -15.00
CA LYS A 220 7.07 -18.77 -15.30
C LYS A 220 6.62 -17.32 -15.10
N ARG A 221 5.43 -17.05 -15.62
CA ARG A 221 4.71 -15.79 -15.46
C ARG A 221 3.64 -15.93 -14.37
N TYR A 222 3.61 -14.95 -13.47
CA TYR A 222 2.75 -14.90 -12.30
C TYR A 222 1.90 -13.64 -12.31
N LYS A 223 0.88 -13.60 -11.44
CA LYS A 223 0.05 -12.42 -11.21
C LYS A 223 0.09 -12.01 -9.75
N LEU A 224 0.22 -10.70 -9.51
CA LEU A 224 -0.19 -10.07 -8.25
C LEU A 224 -1.63 -9.57 -8.43
N ILE A 225 -2.47 -9.81 -7.43
CA ILE A 225 -3.86 -9.36 -7.39
C ILE A 225 -4.10 -8.65 -6.05
N LEU A 226 -4.49 -7.38 -6.12
CA LEU A 226 -4.91 -6.59 -4.97
C LEU A 226 -6.43 -6.47 -4.93
N ARG A 227 -7.02 -6.46 -3.73
CA ARG A 227 -8.47 -6.31 -3.55
C ARG A 227 -8.77 -5.12 -2.66
N CYS A 228 -9.65 -4.23 -3.12
CA CYS A 228 -10.04 -3.01 -2.41
C CYS A 228 -11.38 -3.14 -1.66
N GLU A 229 -11.88 -4.36 -1.48
CA GLU A 229 -13.16 -4.63 -0.86
C GLU A 229 -13.12 -5.94 -0.08
N GLY A 230 -13.84 -5.99 1.04
CA GLY A 230 -13.88 -7.15 1.92
C GLY A 230 -14.75 -8.32 1.41
N ARG A 231 -15.42 -8.19 0.26
CA ARG A 231 -16.21 -9.31 -0.29
C ARG A 231 -15.31 -10.39 -0.88
N TRP A 232 -15.74 -11.65 -0.74
CA TRP A 232 -15.02 -12.83 -1.22
C TRP A 232 -14.73 -12.82 -2.73
N ASP A 233 -15.78 -12.61 -3.53
CA ASP A 233 -15.76 -12.60 -5.00
C ASP A 233 -16.03 -11.18 -5.49
N GLY A 234 -14.95 -10.43 -5.60
CA GLY A 234 -14.96 -9.02 -5.98
C GLY A 234 -14.01 -8.70 -7.13
N ILE A 235 -13.93 -7.41 -7.47
CA ILE A 235 -12.95 -6.88 -8.43
C ILE A 235 -11.55 -7.11 -7.86
N GLY A 236 -10.68 -7.70 -8.67
CA GLY A 236 -9.25 -7.78 -8.41
C GLY A 236 -8.51 -6.79 -9.29
N TYR A 237 -7.52 -6.11 -8.74
CA TYR A 237 -6.62 -5.22 -9.47
C TYR A 237 -5.32 -5.98 -9.72
N CYS A 238 -5.10 -6.34 -10.98
CA CYS A 238 -4.17 -7.38 -11.37
C CYS A 238 -2.99 -6.83 -12.16
N TYR A 239 -1.79 -7.33 -11.85
CA TYR A 239 -0.59 -7.12 -12.65
C TYR A 239 0.10 -8.45 -12.92
N SER A 240 0.52 -8.68 -14.15
CA SER A 240 1.17 -9.92 -14.57
C SER A 240 2.65 -9.69 -14.87
N PHE A 241 3.53 -10.50 -14.28
CA PHE A 241 4.98 -10.32 -14.35
C PHE A 241 5.71 -11.62 -14.67
N ASP A 242 6.80 -11.50 -15.42
CA ASP A 242 7.66 -12.61 -15.82
C ASP A 242 8.79 -12.81 -14.82
N THR A 243 9.10 -14.07 -14.54
CA THR A 243 10.31 -14.44 -13.78
C THR A 243 11.36 -15.06 -14.71
N LEU A 244 12.60 -15.02 -14.26
CA LEU A 244 13.75 -15.72 -14.80
C LEU A 244 14.06 -16.90 -13.87
N ASP A 245 14.40 -18.03 -14.46
CA ASP A 245 14.65 -19.25 -13.70
C ASP A 245 15.82 -19.05 -12.73
N ARG A 246 15.58 -19.34 -11.45
CA ARG A 246 16.55 -19.31 -10.35
C ARG A 246 17.31 -17.98 -10.20
N THR A 247 16.74 -16.89 -10.69
CA THR A 247 17.38 -15.57 -10.64
C THR A 247 16.59 -14.64 -9.72
N TRP A 248 17.33 -13.95 -8.84
CA TRP A 248 16.74 -12.93 -7.98
C TRP A 248 16.32 -11.70 -8.80
N GLN A 249 15.09 -11.26 -8.59
CA GLN A 249 14.51 -10.10 -9.26
C GLN A 249 13.74 -9.24 -8.26
N THR A 250 13.83 -7.94 -8.48
CA THR A 250 12.91 -6.96 -7.89
C THR A 250 11.84 -6.66 -8.93
N ILE A 251 10.58 -6.94 -8.61
CA ILE A 251 9.43 -6.66 -9.47
C ILE A 251 8.71 -5.44 -8.90
N SER A 252 8.84 -4.29 -9.56
CA SER A 252 8.11 -3.07 -9.23
C SER A 252 6.79 -3.02 -10.01
N ILE A 253 5.69 -2.82 -9.30
CA ILE A 253 4.31 -2.85 -9.81
C ILE A 253 3.65 -1.51 -9.48
N PRO A 254 3.65 -0.55 -10.41
CA PRO A 254 2.97 0.73 -10.22
C PRO A 254 1.47 0.52 -10.06
N PHE A 255 0.83 1.26 -9.14
CA PHE A 255 -0.62 1.22 -8.96
C PHE A 255 -1.39 1.62 -10.23
N GLY A 256 -0.82 2.53 -11.03
CA GLY A 256 -1.39 2.96 -12.31
C GLY A 256 -1.44 1.86 -13.38
N ASP A 257 -0.63 0.81 -13.23
CA ASP A 257 -0.56 -0.31 -14.18
C ASP A 257 -1.46 -1.49 -13.77
N LEU A 258 -2.16 -1.38 -12.64
CA LEU A 258 -3.08 -2.41 -12.18
C LEU A 258 -4.36 -2.43 -13.01
N ILE A 259 -4.67 -3.60 -13.57
CA ILE A 259 -5.84 -3.79 -14.44
C ILE A 259 -7.00 -4.31 -13.58
N PRO A 260 -8.15 -3.61 -13.50
CA PRO A 260 -9.32 -4.11 -12.81
C PRO A 260 -9.94 -5.29 -13.59
N VAL A 261 -10.13 -6.41 -12.90
CA VAL A 261 -10.71 -7.62 -13.47
C VAL A 261 -11.76 -8.24 -12.55
N LEU A 262 -12.75 -8.88 -13.15
CA LEU A 262 -13.63 -9.82 -12.48
C LEU A 262 -13.50 -11.17 -13.19
N ARG A 263 -12.99 -12.19 -12.47
CA ARG A 263 -12.78 -13.54 -13.01
C ARG A 263 -12.02 -13.53 -14.35
N ALA A 264 -10.87 -12.84 -14.36
CA ALA A 264 -9.98 -12.63 -15.52
C ALA A 264 -10.55 -11.81 -16.71
N LYS A 265 -11.80 -11.34 -16.65
CA LYS A 265 -12.35 -10.38 -17.60
C LYS A 265 -12.01 -8.96 -17.17
N THR A 266 -11.40 -8.18 -18.06
CA THR A 266 -11.07 -6.77 -17.82
C THR A 266 -12.34 -5.93 -17.71
N LEU A 267 -12.38 -5.04 -16.71
CA LEU A 267 -13.48 -4.10 -16.50
C LEU A 267 -13.08 -2.69 -16.92
N ARG A 268 -13.38 -2.30 -18.16
CA ARG A 268 -12.96 -1.01 -18.72
C ARG A 268 -13.57 0.21 -18.03
N GLU A 269 -14.74 0.04 -17.43
CA GLU A 269 -15.49 1.11 -16.75
C GLU A 269 -15.38 1.01 -15.22
N ALA A 270 -14.53 0.12 -14.69
CA ALA A 270 -14.31 0.04 -13.25
C ALA A 270 -13.56 1.28 -12.74
N ALA A 271 -13.79 1.60 -11.47
CA ALA A 271 -13.00 2.61 -10.78
C ALA A 271 -11.50 2.24 -10.80
N PRO A 272 -10.60 3.23 -10.77
CA PRO A 272 -9.18 2.99 -10.54
C PRO A 272 -8.92 2.29 -9.20
N PHE A 273 -7.73 1.71 -9.07
CA PHE A 273 -7.29 1.07 -7.82
C PHE A 273 -7.34 2.06 -6.64
N ASP A 274 -8.12 1.71 -5.61
CA ASP A 274 -8.18 2.48 -4.36
C ASP A 274 -7.09 2.01 -3.40
N SER A 275 -5.96 2.71 -3.45
CA SER A 275 -4.81 2.48 -2.55
C SER A 275 -5.10 2.80 -1.09
N SER A 276 -6.19 3.52 -0.76
CA SER A 276 -6.49 3.89 0.64
C SER A 276 -7.07 2.74 1.47
N SER A 277 -7.56 1.68 0.81
CA SER A 277 -8.27 0.59 1.45
C SER A 277 -8.00 -0.74 0.75
N VAL A 278 -6.87 -1.36 1.04
CA VAL A 278 -6.46 -2.67 0.49
C VAL A 278 -6.76 -3.78 1.49
N TYR A 279 -7.71 -4.65 1.14
CA TYR A 279 -8.19 -5.73 1.99
C TYR A 279 -7.41 -7.03 1.84
N ALA A 280 -6.88 -7.34 0.65
CA ALA A 280 -6.16 -8.59 0.45
C ALA A 280 -5.14 -8.52 -0.68
N LEU A 281 -4.09 -9.34 -0.55
CA LEU A 281 -3.09 -9.59 -1.57
C LEU A 281 -3.18 -11.07 -2.00
N GLN A 282 -3.02 -11.31 -3.29
CA GLN A 282 -3.06 -12.64 -3.88
C GLN A 282 -1.97 -12.81 -4.93
N LEU A 283 -1.35 -13.99 -4.95
CA LEU A 283 -0.39 -14.43 -5.95
C LEU A 283 -0.98 -15.60 -6.71
N MET A 284 -0.82 -15.63 -8.03
CA MET A 284 -1.41 -16.66 -8.89
C MET A 284 -0.47 -17.08 -10.01
N GLN A 285 -0.41 -18.38 -10.26
CA GLN A 285 0.04 -18.94 -11.53
C GLN A 285 -1.21 -19.36 -12.29
N SER A 286 -1.32 -18.98 -13.56
CA SER A 286 -2.46 -19.36 -14.40
C SER A 286 -2.09 -19.61 -15.86
N LYS A 287 -2.84 -20.52 -16.49
CA LYS A 287 -2.93 -20.74 -17.93
C LYS A 287 -3.42 -19.53 -18.70
N PHE A 288 -4.29 -18.72 -18.08
CA PHE A 288 -4.97 -17.63 -18.76
C PHE A 288 -4.39 -16.28 -18.35
N GLU A 289 -4.26 -15.41 -19.33
CA GLU A 289 -4.13 -13.96 -19.19
C GLU A 289 -5.51 -13.30 -19.19
N TYR A 290 -5.53 -11.98 -19.33
CA TYR A 290 -6.75 -11.18 -19.39
C TYR A 290 -7.60 -11.54 -20.61
N ASP A 291 -8.93 -11.46 -20.46
CA ASP A 291 -9.90 -11.57 -21.56
C ASP A 291 -9.77 -12.87 -22.38
N GLY A 292 -9.36 -13.96 -21.71
CA GLY A 292 -9.24 -15.29 -22.31
C GLY A 292 -7.95 -15.52 -23.10
N ALA A 293 -7.03 -14.55 -23.14
CA ALA A 293 -5.71 -14.74 -23.70
C ALA A 293 -4.94 -15.86 -22.96
N LEU A 294 -3.98 -16.50 -23.63
CA LEU A 294 -3.14 -17.52 -23.00
C LEU A 294 -1.88 -16.89 -22.41
N ASN A 295 -1.46 -17.39 -21.26
CA ASN A 295 -0.17 -17.04 -20.66
C ASN A 295 0.96 -17.61 -21.53
N PRO A 296 1.83 -16.75 -22.10
CA PRO A 296 2.86 -17.17 -23.05
C PRO A 296 3.98 -18.00 -22.41
N ARG A 297 4.10 -17.98 -21.07
CA ARG A 297 5.09 -18.75 -20.29
C ARG A 297 4.43 -19.84 -19.45
N PHE A 298 3.22 -20.26 -19.83
CA PHE A 298 2.51 -21.32 -19.13
C PHE A 298 2.99 -22.71 -19.55
N SER A 299 3.19 -23.56 -18.56
CA SER A 299 3.34 -25.00 -18.71
C SER A 299 2.57 -25.67 -17.57
N PRO A 300 1.71 -26.68 -17.83
CA PRO A 300 1.17 -27.50 -16.75
C PRO A 300 2.29 -28.15 -15.94
N GLY A 301 2.02 -28.46 -14.68
CA GLY A 301 2.96 -29.10 -13.77
C GLY A 301 3.41 -28.19 -12.63
N LEU A 302 4.59 -28.51 -12.09
CA LEU A 302 5.12 -27.85 -10.90
C LEU A 302 5.48 -26.39 -11.18
N PHE A 303 5.23 -25.55 -10.18
CA PHE A 303 5.71 -24.18 -10.14
C PHE A 303 6.26 -23.83 -8.75
N ALA A 304 7.17 -22.87 -8.72
CA ALA A 304 7.75 -22.35 -7.49
C ALA A 304 8.13 -20.87 -7.64
N LEU A 305 7.71 -20.07 -6.67
CA LEU A 305 8.07 -18.67 -6.52
C LEU A 305 8.52 -18.43 -5.07
N GLU A 306 9.81 -18.18 -4.88
CA GLU A 306 10.34 -17.73 -3.59
C GLU A 306 10.19 -16.21 -3.46
N ILE A 307 9.74 -15.74 -2.30
CA ILE A 307 9.48 -14.33 -2.01
C ILE A 307 10.18 -13.98 -0.69
N VAL A 308 10.99 -12.93 -0.70
CA VAL A 308 11.71 -12.44 0.48
C VAL A 308 10.90 -11.34 1.16
N THR A 309 10.49 -10.34 0.39
CA THR A 309 9.68 -9.22 0.89
C THR A 309 8.59 -8.81 -0.11
N ILE A 310 7.51 -8.28 0.45
CA ILE A 310 6.48 -7.51 -0.25
C ILE A 310 6.42 -6.14 0.42
N LYS A 311 6.67 -5.08 -0.34
CA LYS A 311 6.68 -3.70 0.15
C LYS A 311 5.80 -2.79 -0.71
N ALA A 312 5.33 -1.69 -0.14
CA ALA A 312 4.88 -0.55 -0.92
C ALA A 312 6.05 0.42 -1.10
N TYR A 313 6.20 1.02 -2.29
CA TYR A 313 7.30 1.93 -2.62
C TYR A 313 6.78 3.28 -3.12
N GLY A 314 7.68 4.26 -3.23
CA GLY A 314 7.38 5.56 -3.82
C GLY A 314 6.53 6.42 -2.88
N GLY A 315 6.92 6.51 -1.61
CA GLY A 315 6.34 7.44 -0.64
C GLY A 315 6.15 8.85 -1.24
N LYS A 316 4.90 9.26 -1.48
CA LYS A 316 4.50 10.49 -2.17
C LYS A 316 4.76 11.75 -1.35
N ASN A 317 4.74 11.63 -0.03
CA ASN A 317 4.99 12.74 0.87
C ASN A 317 6.49 13.03 0.88
N ARG A 318 6.95 13.73 -0.16
CA ARG A 318 8.33 14.18 -0.25
C ARG A 318 8.58 15.21 0.84
N LEU A 319 9.74 15.11 1.47
CA LEU A 319 10.20 16.12 2.41
C LEU A 319 10.85 17.26 1.59
N ILE A 320 10.25 18.44 1.59
CA ILE A 320 10.90 19.64 1.08
C ILE A 320 11.72 20.25 2.22
N ILE A 321 13.01 20.44 2.01
CA ILE A 321 13.90 21.11 2.95
C ILE A 321 14.21 22.50 2.42
N VAL A 322 13.68 23.52 3.08
CA VAL A 322 13.99 24.92 2.76
C VAL A 322 15.10 25.38 3.69
N LYS A 323 16.25 25.77 3.14
CA LYS A 323 17.48 25.97 3.90
C LYS A 323 18.29 27.16 3.43
N GLU A 324 19.14 27.66 4.34
CA GLU A 324 20.28 28.53 4.01
C GLU A 324 21.57 27.75 4.28
N GLY A 325 22.52 27.78 3.35
CA GLY A 325 23.78 27.04 3.48
C GLY A 325 23.65 25.53 3.24
N GLU A 326 24.30 24.72 4.08
CA GLU A 326 24.26 23.24 4.02
C GLU A 326 23.09 22.67 4.82
N ILE A 327 22.60 21.50 4.43
CA ILE A 327 21.57 20.78 5.19
C ILE A 327 22.21 20.24 6.48
N ALA A 328 21.68 20.64 7.64
CA ALA A 328 22.07 20.09 8.92
C ALA A 328 21.73 18.60 8.95
N GLU A 329 22.56 17.75 9.56
CA GLU A 329 22.29 16.31 9.66
C GLU A 329 22.05 15.60 8.30
N LYS A 330 22.60 16.13 7.19
CA LYS A 330 22.42 15.57 5.84
C LYS A 330 22.75 14.08 5.74
N SER A 331 23.79 13.61 6.43
CA SER A 331 24.16 12.19 6.46
C SER A 331 23.07 11.30 7.06
N LEU A 332 22.35 11.78 8.08
CA LEU A 332 21.23 11.08 8.68
C LEU A 332 20.03 11.03 7.72
N LEU A 333 19.74 12.16 7.09
CA LEU A 333 18.69 12.25 6.08
C LEU A 333 18.96 11.30 4.90
N ASP A 334 20.17 11.30 4.35
CA ASP A 334 20.57 10.41 3.27
C ASP A 334 20.49 8.93 3.71
N ALA A 335 20.93 8.60 4.93
CA ALA A 335 20.86 7.24 5.49
C ALA A 335 19.42 6.76 5.74
N SER A 336 18.47 7.68 5.97
CA SER A 336 17.07 7.34 6.18
C SER A 336 16.37 6.81 4.91
N GLY A 337 16.92 7.12 3.72
CA GLY A 337 16.30 6.81 2.44
C GLY A 337 14.99 7.58 2.17
N TYR A 338 14.62 8.55 3.02
CA TYR A 338 13.41 9.34 2.85
C TYR A 338 13.51 10.22 1.60
N PRO A 339 12.52 10.23 0.70
CA PRO A 339 12.59 11.06 -0.49
C PRO A 339 12.49 12.54 -0.12
N TYR A 340 13.47 13.33 -0.52
CA TYR A 340 13.51 14.75 -0.22
C TYR A 340 13.96 15.60 -1.41
N GLU A 341 13.51 16.85 -1.43
CA GLU A 341 14.02 17.91 -2.29
C GLU A 341 14.57 19.03 -1.40
N ALA A 342 15.72 19.60 -1.77
CA ALA A 342 16.29 20.74 -1.07
C ALA A 342 16.14 22.02 -1.90
N ILE A 343 15.59 23.06 -1.29
CA ILE A 343 15.36 24.36 -1.89
C ILE A 343 16.13 25.40 -1.08
N ASP A 344 16.88 26.27 -1.76
CA ASP A 344 17.51 27.40 -1.09
C ASP A 344 16.46 28.45 -0.68
N SER A 345 16.60 29.09 0.48
CA SER A 345 15.61 30.08 0.96
C SER A 345 15.41 31.24 -0.03
N SER A 346 16.43 31.54 -0.85
CA SER A 346 16.34 32.52 -1.93
C SER A 346 15.39 32.13 -3.07
N GLN A 347 15.04 30.84 -3.19
CA GLN A 347 14.23 30.27 -4.27
C GLN A 347 12.79 29.96 -3.87
N ILE A 348 12.37 30.24 -2.63
CA ILE A 348 11.02 29.99 -2.11
C ILE A 348 9.93 30.42 -3.11
N PHE A 349 10.00 31.66 -3.58
CA PHE A 349 9.01 32.23 -4.51
C PHE A 349 9.00 31.59 -5.90
N ALA A 350 10.10 30.96 -6.32
CA ALA A 350 10.21 30.36 -7.64
C ALA A 350 9.79 28.88 -7.64
N LYS A 351 10.01 28.19 -6.52
CA LYS A 351 9.92 26.73 -6.42
C LYS A 351 8.68 26.22 -5.69
N LEU A 352 8.11 27.02 -4.79
CA LEU A 352 6.87 26.70 -4.10
C LEU A 352 5.70 27.39 -4.82
N ASN A 353 5.50 27.13 -6.11
CA ASN A 353 4.38 27.65 -6.91
C ASN A 353 3.45 26.56 -7.41
#